data_AF-A0A7R7VDA1-F1
#
_entry.id   AF-A0A7R7VDA1-F1
#
_cell.length_a   1.000
_cell.length_b   1.000
_cell.length_c   1.000
_cell.angle_alpha   90.00
_cell.angle_beta   90.00
_cell.angle_gamma   90.00
#
_symmetry.space_group_name_H-M   'P 1'
#
loop_
_entity.id
_entity.type
_entity.pdbx_description
1 polymer ?
#
loop_
_entity_poly.entity_id
_entity_poly.type
_entity_poly.pdbx_seq_one_letter_code
_entity_poly.pdbx_strand_id
1 'polypeptide(L)'
;MPNYFIFNGPNCPIGHGSVLSPMDWMADYILRWCRKIATEDIRSVQVRSDATHDYNVYTQKFMKGTAWSSGCRSWYKNGKIDGRVTAMYAGSVIHYKEMLESFRTEDFILHYRSSNRFRFMGNGKTIREKNGGDLAYYIQ
;
A
#
# COMPACT_ATOMS: atom_id res chain seq x y z
N MET A 1 -4.41 -3.17 13.28
CA MET A 1 -3.92 -4.55 13.07
C MET A 1 -2.56 -4.46 12.37
N PRO A 2 -1.46 -4.83 13.05
CA PRO A 2 -0.12 -4.79 12.46
C PRO A 2 0.13 -5.93 11.45
N ASN A 3 1.00 -5.71 10.46
CA ASN A 3 1.46 -6.69 9.48
C ASN A 3 0.33 -7.42 8.73
N TYR A 4 -0.79 -6.74 8.50
CA TYR A 4 -1.93 -7.28 7.78
C TYR A 4 -2.09 -6.60 6.43
N PHE A 5 -2.09 -7.43 5.38
CA PHE A 5 -2.31 -7.03 4.00
C PHE A 5 -3.43 -7.90 3.43
N ILE A 6 -4.24 -7.34 2.53
CA ILE A 6 -5.38 -8.03 1.94
C ILE A 6 -5.45 -7.79 0.43
N PHE A 7 -5.67 -8.85 -0.32
CA PHE A 7 -6.01 -8.77 -1.75
C PHE A 7 -7.52 -8.60 -1.90
N ASN A 8 -7.93 -7.73 -2.84
CA ASN A 8 -9.34 -7.49 -3.17
C ASN A 8 -10.22 -7.17 -1.96
N GLY A 9 -9.65 -6.44 -1.00
CA GLY A 9 -10.41 -5.90 0.12
C GLY A 9 -11.36 -4.76 -0.30
N PRO A 10 -11.99 -4.11 0.69
CA PRO A 10 -12.74 -2.88 0.47
C PRO A 10 -11.89 -1.82 -0.24
N ASN A 11 -12.52 -0.97 -1.05
CA ASN A 11 -11.86 0.03 -1.89
C ASN A 11 -10.87 -0.55 -2.93
N CYS A 12 -11.14 -1.74 -3.47
CA CYS A 12 -10.36 -2.33 -4.57
C CYS A 12 -11.00 -2.02 -5.93
N PRO A 13 -10.22 -1.80 -7.01
CA PRO A 13 -10.77 -1.47 -8.33
C PRO A 13 -11.34 -2.69 -9.10
N ILE A 14 -12.07 -3.60 -8.44
CA ILE A 14 -12.62 -4.82 -9.06
C ILE A 14 -13.59 -4.58 -10.22
N GLY A 15 -14.24 -3.40 -10.26
CA GLY A 15 -15.16 -3.00 -11.33
C GLY A 15 -14.55 -2.13 -12.42
N HIS A 16 -13.23 -1.89 -12.41
CA HIS A 16 -12.58 -0.88 -13.27
C HIS A 16 -11.93 -1.47 -14.52
N GLY A 17 -12.29 -2.71 -14.89
CA GLY A 17 -11.72 -3.46 -16.01
C GLY A 17 -11.21 -4.83 -15.58
N SER A 18 -10.00 -5.19 -16.02
CA SER A 18 -9.35 -6.43 -15.60
C SER A 18 -9.04 -6.39 -14.10
N VAL A 19 -9.48 -7.42 -13.37
CA VAL A 19 -9.17 -7.60 -11.94
C VAL A 19 -7.73 -8.11 -11.74
N LEU A 20 -7.18 -8.82 -12.73
CA LEU A 20 -5.85 -9.42 -12.63
C LEU A 20 -4.74 -8.37 -12.57
N SER A 21 -4.84 -7.27 -13.32
CA SER A 21 -3.78 -6.25 -13.32
C SER A 21 -3.63 -5.55 -11.96
N PRO A 22 -4.72 -5.08 -11.30
CA PRO A 22 -4.63 -4.54 -9.94
C PRO A 22 -4.17 -5.55 -8.89
N MET A 23 -4.50 -6.84 -9.04
CA MET A 23 -3.98 -7.89 -8.15
C MET A 23 -2.45 -8.00 -8.25
N ASP A 24 -1.91 -7.95 -9.47
CA ASP A 24 -0.46 -8.01 -9.72
C ASP A 24 0.26 -6.80 -9.08
N TRP A 25 -0.25 -5.59 -9.29
CA TRP A 25 0.32 -4.38 -8.68
C TRP A 25 0.22 -4.39 -7.14
N MET A 26 -0.85 -4.94 -6.58
CA MET A 26 -0.98 -5.14 -5.14
C MET A 26 0.07 -6.14 -4.63
N ALA A 27 0.35 -7.21 -5.39
CA ALA A 27 1.39 -8.17 -5.03
C ALA A 27 2.76 -7.50 -4.98
N ASP A 28 3.11 -6.69 -5.99
CA ASP A 28 4.33 -5.91 -6.00
C ASP A 28 4.43 -4.94 -4.81
N TYR A 29 3.34 -4.23 -4.50
CA TYR A 29 3.28 -3.34 -3.34
C TYR A 29 3.52 -4.07 -2.01
N ILE A 30 2.91 -5.24 -1.83
CA ILE A 30 3.10 -6.07 -0.63
C ILE A 30 4.52 -6.62 -0.57
N LEU A 31 5.09 -7.07 -1.69
CA LEU A 31 6.48 -7.54 -1.76
C LEU A 31 7.49 -6.44 -1.43
N ARG A 32 7.23 -5.19 -1.84
CA ARG A 32 8.04 -4.02 -1.43
C ARG A 32 8.02 -3.84 0.08
N TRP A 33 6.86 -3.94 0.72
CA TRP A 33 6.75 -3.93 2.19
C TRP A 33 7.48 -5.10 2.83
N CYS A 34 7.29 -6.33 2.34
CA CYS A 34 7.98 -7.52 2.86
C CYS A 34 9.50 -7.36 2.83
N ARG A 35 10.05 -6.86 1.71
CA ARG A 35 11.48 -6.56 1.57
C ARG A 35 11.91 -5.52 2.61
N LYS A 36 11.22 -4.38 2.68
CA LYS A 36 11.51 -3.31 3.65
C LYS A 36 11.51 -3.83 5.09
N ILE A 37 10.50 -4.62 5.45
CA ILE A 37 10.35 -5.20 6.79
C ILE A 37 11.51 -6.15 7.12
N ALA A 38 11.91 -6.97 6.16
CA ALA A 38 12.98 -7.94 6.33
C ALA A 38 14.36 -7.28 6.39
N THR A 39 14.60 -6.18 5.67
CA THR A 39 15.92 -5.58 5.51
C THR A 39 16.20 -4.40 6.43
N GLU A 40 15.19 -3.75 7.03
CA GLU A 40 15.38 -2.48 7.77
C GLU A 40 15.11 -2.58 9.29
N ASP A 41 15.26 -3.77 9.87
CA ASP A 41 15.02 -4.03 11.31
C ASP A 41 13.60 -3.67 11.81
N ILE A 42 12.62 -3.62 10.89
CA ILE A 42 11.23 -3.29 11.22
C ILE A 42 10.51 -4.54 11.74
N ARG A 43 9.99 -4.48 12.97
CA ARG A 43 9.17 -5.53 13.60
C ARG A 43 7.78 -5.58 13.01
N SER A 44 7.14 -4.42 12.86
CA SER A 44 5.79 -4.36 12.34
C SER A 44 5.44 -3.03 11.71
N VAL A 45 4.53 -3.08 10.74
CA VAL A 45 3.93 -1.92 10.09
C VAL A 45 2.43 -1.91 10.29
N GLN A 46 1.85 -0.74 10.50
CA GLN A 46 0.41 -0.57 10.66
C GLN A 46 -0.02 0.78 10.07
N VAL A 47 -1.11 0.81 9.30
CA VAL A 47 -1.68 2.08 8.82
C VAL A 47 -2.12 2.95 10.00
N ARG A 48 -1.82 4.24 9.96
CA ARG A 48 -2.30 5.17 10.99
C ARG A 48 -3.83 5.28 10.97
N SER A 49 -4.41 5.48 12.15
CA SER A 49 -5.86 5.59 12.29
C SER A 49 -6.43 6.85 11.63
N ASP A 50 -5.71 7.97 11.72
CA ASP A 50 -6.06 9.23 11.06
C ASP A 50 -5.96 9.13 9.54
N ALA A 51 -4.89 8.55 8.99
CA ALA A 51 -4.76 8.31 7.55
C ALA A 51 -5.92 7.48 6.99
N THR A 52 -6.35 6.45 7.73
CA THR A 52 -7.53 5.64 7.35
C THR A 52 -8.82 6.45 7.41
N HIS A 53 -8.97 7.33 8.40
CA HIS A 53 -10.14 8.20 8.53
C HIS A 53 -10.21 9.20 7.39
N ASP A 54 -9.13 9.92 7.13
CA ASP A 54 -9.04 10.95 6.08
C ASP A 54 -9.27 10.35 4.70
N TYR A 55 -8.65 9.19 4.42
CA TYR A 55 -8.91 8.45 3.18
C TYR A 55 -10.39 8.10 3.04
N ASN A 56 -11.03 7.60 4.10
CA ASN A 56 -12.46 7.29 4.07
C ASN A 56 -13.33 8.53 3.82
N VAL A 57 -13.06 9.66 4.48
CA VAL A 57 -13.81 10.91 4.26
C VAL A 57 -13.68 11.35 2.80
N TYR A 58 -12.46 11.36 2.27
CA TYR A 58 -12.17 11.79 0.91
C TYR A 58 -12.85 10.88 -0.13
N THR A 59 -12.64 9.57 -0.02
CA THR A 59 -13.20 8.58 -0.96
C THR A 59 -14.72 8.58 -0.96
N GLN A 60 -15.37 8.69 0.21
CA GLN A 60 -16.83 8.71 0.28
C GLN A 60 -17.41 9.99 -0.32
N LYS A 61 -16.73 11.14 -0.20
CA LYS A 61 -17.14 12.37 -0.89
C LYS A 61 -17.01 12.22 -2.40
N PHE A 62 -15.89 11.66 -2.88
CA PHE A 62 -15.66 11.42 -4.31
C PHE A 62 -16.69 10.46 -4.90
N MET A 63 -16.99 9.36 -4.21
CA MET A 63 -17.90 8.31 -4.68
C MET A 63 -19.30 8.82 -5.05
N LYS A 64 -19.80 9.88 -4.39
CA LYS A 64 -21.10 10.49 -4.69
C LYS A 64 -21.25 10.97 -6.13
N GLY A 65 -20.13 11.33 -6.77
CA GLY A 65 -20.11 11.78 -8.17
C GLY A 65 -19.94 10.66 -9.19
N THR A 66 -19.98 9.39 -8.77
CA THR A 66 -19.66 8.25 -9.63
C THR A 66 -20.89 7.37 -9.89
N ALA A 67 -20.83 6.55 -10.95
CA ALA A 67 -21.88 5.56 -11.22
C ALA A 67 -22.04 4.53 -10.08
N TRP A 68 -21.00 4.35 -9.24
CA TRP A 68 -21.03 3.41 -8.11
C TRP A 68 -22.05 3.79 -7.02
N SER A 69 -22.39 5.08 -6.92
CA SER A 69 -23.43 5.58 -6.01
C SER A 69 -24.80 5.78 -6.66
N SER A 70 -24.99 5.38 -7.91
CA SER A 70 -26.29 5.50 -8.63
C SER A 70 -27.43 4.78 -7.89
N GLY A 71 -28.68 5.19 -8.10
CA GLY A 71 -29.87 4.71 -7.38
C GLY A 71 -30.31 3.25 -7.61
N CYS A 72 -29.37 2.30 -7.75
CA CYS A 72 -29.64 0.87 -7.87
C CYS A 72 -29.25 0.12 -6.59
N ARG A 73 -29.85 -1.05 -6.30
CA ARG A 73 -29.30 -1.93 -5.26
C ARG A 73 -28.09 -2.67 -5.81
N SER A 74 -27.00 -2.68 -5.07
CA SER A 74 -25.81 -3.44 -5.43
C SER A 74 -25.09 -3.99 -4.21
N TRP A 75 -24.33 -5.06 -4.39
CA TRP A 75 -23.42 -5.56 -3.36
C TRP A 75 -22.36 -4.51 -2.98
N TYR A 76 -22.02 -3.59 -3.88
CA TYR A 76 -21.08 -2.48 -3.60
C TYR A 76 -21.54 -1.56 -2.49
N LYS A 77 -22.86 -1.49 -2.27
CA LYS A 77 -23.53 -0.67 -1.25
C LYS A 77 -24.19 -1.52 -0.17
N ASN A 78 -23.68 -2.73 0.03
CA ASN A 78 -24.22 -3.69 0.99
C ASN A 78 -25.72 -3.97 0.79
N GLY A 79 -26.15 -4.10 -0.49
CA GLY A 79 -27.52 -4.41 -0.87
C GLY A 79 -28.51 -3.24 -0.81
N LYS A 80 -28.07 -2.04 -0.44
CA LYS A 80 -28.93 -0.85 -0.28
C LYS A 80 -28.96 0.01 -1.55
N ILE A 81 -30.04 0.77 -1.73
CA ILE A 81 -30.17 1.77 -2.81
C ILE A 81 -29.26 2.96 -2.51
N ASP A 82 -29.36 3.56 -1.32
CA ASP A 82 -28.55 4.73 -0.93
C ASP A 82 -27.46 4.37 0.08
N GLY A 83 -26.94 3.14 -0.01
CA GLY A 83 -25.90 2.65 0.89
C GLY A 83 -24.54 3.29 0.61
N ARG A 84 -23.71 3.31 1.65
CA ARG A 84 -22.29 3.65 1.53
C ARG A 84 -21.60 2.69 0.55
N VAL A 85 -20.88 3.22 -0.43
CA VAL A 85 -20.06 2.39 -1.34
C VAL A 85 -18.85 1.90 -0.57
N THR A 86 -18.73 0.58 -0.37
CA THR A 86 -17.64 -0.04 0.40
C THR A 86 -16.71 -0.88 -0.47
N ALA A 87 -17.21 -1.45 -1.57
CA ALA A 87 -16.44 -2.38 -2.39
C ALA A 87 -15.44 -1.67 -3.33
N MET A 88 -15.87 -0.58 -3.95
CA MET A 88 -15.14 0.02 -5.08
C MET A 88 -14.08 1.02 -4.64
N TYR A 89 -12.99 1.09 -5.42
CA TYR A 89 -11.99 2.14 -5.33
C TYR A 89 -12.52 3.48 -5.88
N ALA A 90 -12.17 4.59 -5.22
CA ALA A 90 -12.54 5.94 -5.65
C ALA A 90 -11.49 6.52 -6.60
N GLY A 91 -11.52 6.09 -7.87
CA GLY A 91 -10.60 6.57 -8.91
C GLY A 91 -10.55 5.62 -10.11
N SER A 92 -9.69 5.90 -11.09
CA SER A 92 -9.47 4.98 -12.21
C SER A 92 -8.51 3.84 -11.84
N VAL A 93 -8.48 2.79 -12.65
CA VAL A 93 -7.54 1.67 -12.46
C VAL A 93 -6.07 2.12 -12.64
N ILE A 94 -5.81 3.10 -13.51
CA ILE A 94 -4.47 3.67 -13.70
C ILE A 94 -4.08 4.52 -12.49
N HIS A 95 -5.01 5.33 -11.98
CA HIS A 95 -4.79 6.08 -10.74
C HIS A 95 -4.47 5.15 -9.56
N TYR A 96 -5.13 3.98 -9.47
CA TYR A 96 -4.80 2.98 -8.46
C TYR A 96 -3.35 2.48 -8.58
N LYS A 97 -2.88 2.20 -9.79
CA LYS A 97 -1.49 1.80 -10.05
C LYS A 97 -0.50 2.87 -9.57
N GLU A 98 -0.68 4.11 -9.98
CA GLU A 98 0.21 5.22 -9.61
C GLU A 98 0.25 5.44 -8.08
N MET A 99 -0.91 5.30 -7.43
CA MET A 99 -0.99 5.37 -5.97
C MET A 99 -0.17 4.27 -5.29
N LEU A 100 -0.20 3.03 -5.79
CA LEU A 100 0.63 1.94 -5.27
C LEU A 100 2.12 2.16 -5.57
N GLU A 101 2.46 2.70 -6.74
CA GLU A 101 3.85 2.95 -7.15
C GLU A 101 4.52 4.01 -6.27
N SER A 102 3.77 5.05 -5.86
CA SER A 102 4.24 6.14 -4.99
C SER A 102 4.79 5.65 -3.64
N PHE A 103 4.31 4.50 -3.15
CA PHE A 103 4.76 3.85 -1.92
C PHE A 103 4.90 4.78 -0.72
N ARG A 104 3.81 5.49 -0.42
CA ARG A 104 3.68 6.41 0.72
C ARG A 104 3.84 5.65 2.04
N THR A 105 4.97 5.86 2.71
CA THR A 105 5.27 5.22 4.01
C THR A 105 4.91 6.12 5.18
N GLU A 106 4.72 7.42 4.94
CA GLU A 106 4.31 8.44 5.92
C GLU A 106 2.92 8.20 6.53
N ASP A 107 2.08 7.42 5.85
CA ASP A 107 0.73 7.05 6.29
C ASP A 107 0.76 5.83 7.25
N PHE A 108 1.95 5.28 7.54
CA PHE A 108 2.16 4.10 8.37
C PHE A 108 2.95 4.41 9.65
N ILE A 109 2.64 3.64 10.70
CA ILE A 109 3.42 3.54 11.92
C ILE A 109 4.36 2.35 11.76
N LEU A 110 5.66 2.59 11.92
CA LEU A 110 6.70 1.57 11.90
C LEU A 110 7.19 1.32 13.34
N HIS A 111 7.11 0.08 13.79
CA HIS A 111 7.75 -0.36 15.03
C HIS A 111 9.00 -1.17 14.69
N TYR A 112 10.15 -0.76 15.22
CA TYR A 112 11.43 -1.44 15.02
C TYR A 112 11.64 -2.53 16.06
N ARG A 113 12.47 -3.54 15.75
CA ARG A 113 12.85 -4.58 16.72
C ARG A 113 13.81 -4.03 17.77
N SER A 114 14.65 -3.08 17.37
CA SER A 114 15.68 -2.48 18.22
C SER A 114 15.33 -1.03 18.58
N SER A 115 15.94 -0.52 19.65
CA SER A 115 15.80 0.88 20.05
C SER A 115 16.37 1.85 19.01
N ASN A 116 17.45 1.46 18.32
CA ASN A 116 18.05 2.24 17.25
C ASN A 116 17.60 1.73 15.87
N ARG A 117 16.84 2.57 15.14
CA ARG A 117 16.31 2.28 13.80
C ARG A 117 17.37 2.00 12.74
N PHE A 118 18.63 2.40 12.96
CA PHE A 118 19.73 2.19 12.02
C PHE A 118 20.49 0.88 12.25
N ARG A 119 20.02 0.01 13.16
CA ARG A 119 20.66 -1.30 13.38
C ARG A 119 20.79 -2.14 12.11
N PHE A 120 19.90 -1.95 11.14
CA PHE A 120 19.96 -2.65 9.86
C PHE A 120 21.25 -2.41 9.06
N MET A 121 22.01 -1.35 9.36
CA MET A 121 23.32 -1.10 8.74
C MET A 121 24.36 -2.17 9.07
N GLY A 122 24.09 -3.04 10.05
CA GLY A 122 24.94 -4.18 10.39
C GLY A 122 26.34 -3.73 10.78
N ASN A 123 27.35 -4.24 10.08
CA ASN A 123 28.76 -3.94 10.33
C ASN A 123 29.31 -2.81 9.43
N GLY A 124 28.44 -2.09 8.71
CA GLY A 124 28.83 -0.97 7.86
C GLY A 124 29.59 -1.34 6.59
N LYS A 125 29.64 -2.63 6.21
CA LYS A 125 30.32 -3.10 4.99
C LYS A 125 29.35 -3.69 3.99
N THR A 126 29.57 -3.41 2.72
CA THR A 126 28.87 -4.00 1.58
C THR A 126 29.40 -5.40 1.26
N ILE A 127 28.62 -6.17 0.49
CA ILE A 127 29.06 -7.47 -0.05
C ILE A 127 30.29 -7.31 -0.94
N ARG A 128 30.39 -6.19 -1.68
CA ARG A 128 31.53 -5.89 -2.56
C ARG A 128 32.83 -5.74 -1.77
N GLU A 129 32.81 -5.01 -0.66
CA GLU A 129 33.97 -4.88 0.24
C GLU A 129 34.38 -6.22 0.84
N LYS A 130 33.41 -7.05 1.25
CA LYS A 130 33.70 -8.38 1.81
C LYS A 130 34.35 -9.31 0.78
N ASN A 131 34.00 -9.18 -0.49
CA ASN A 131 34.46 -10.06 -1.56
C ASN A 131 35.72 -9.53 -2.29
N GLY A 132 36.33 -8.44 -1.81
CA GLY A 132 37.51 -7.86 -2.45
C GLY A 132 37.26 -7.26 -3.84
N GLY A 133 36.03 -6.83 -4.14
CA GLY A 133 35.71 -6.19 -5.40
C GLY A 133 36.30 -4.78 -5.52
N ASP A 134 36.33 -4.24 -6.74
CA ASP A 134 36.81 -2.87 -6.99
C ASP A 134 36.01 -1.83 -6.20
N LEU A 135 36.69 -1.14 -5.28
CA LEU A 135 36.14 -0.13 -4.39
C LEU A 135 36.11 1.26 -5.01
N ALA A 136 36.81 1.49 -6.12
CA ALA A 136 36.87 2.78 -6.80
C ALA A 136 35.88 2.91 -7.97
N TYR A 137 34.95 1.97 -8.13
CA TYR A 137 34.00 1.90 -9.26
C TYR A 137 33.17 3.17 -9.52
N TYR A 138 33.09 4.08 -8.54
CA TYR A 138 32.33 5.32 -8.61
C TYR A 138 33.19 6.56 -8.92
N ILE A 139 34.52 6.44 -8.96
CA ILE A 139 35.44 7.50 -9.36
C ILE A 139 35.67 7.35 -10.87
N GLN A 140 35.23 8.33 -11.64
CA GLN A 140 35.50 8.47 -13.07
C GLN A 140 36.64 9.45 -13.32
#